data_AF-A0A7W9AT20-F1
#
_entry.id   AF-A0A7W9AT20-F1
#
_cell.length_a   1.000
_cell.length_b   1.000
_cell.length_c   1.000
_cell.angle_alpha   90.00
_cell.angle_beta   90.00
_cell.angle_gamma   90.00
#
_symmetry.space_group_name_H-M   'P 1'
#
loop_
_entity.id
_entity.type
_entity.pdbx_description
1 polymer ?
#
loop_
_entity_poly.entity_id
_entity_poly.type
_entity_poly.pdbx_seq_one_letter_code
_entity_poly.pdbx_strand_id
1 'polypeptide(L)'
;MIYIALNLVPILIATLAGLAIGAVFWRRAASDAALRRLLPFALVAEFWLASILAGALILAPPRGSAWTMALGSAFVIWIGFVVPALIVTQRVRSVRWGAIGTDCAHWLAVMLVQAAVMQAWGLVPPPVS
;
A
#
# COMPACT_ATOMS: atom_id res chain seq x y z
N MET A 1 -15.96 -9.09 0.55
CA MET A 1 -16.05 -7.71 0.02
C MET A 1 -16.77 -6.75 0.96
N ILE A 2 -17.76 -7.19 1.76
CA ILE A 2 -18.48 -6.33 2.72
C ILE A 2 -17.56 -5.57 3.69
N TYR A 3 -16.43 -6.17 4.09
CA TYR A 3 -15.46 -5.52 4.98
C TYR A 3 -14.89 -4.21 4.41
N ILE A 4 -14.81 -4.06 3.08
CA ILE A 4 -14.32 -2.81 2.46
C ILE A 4 -15.32 -1.69 2.74
N ALA A 5 -16.61 -1.96 2.62
CA ALA A 5 -17.65 -1.00 2.95
C ALA A 5 -17.66 -0.66 4.44
N LEU A 6 -17.52 -1.67 5.31
CA LEU A 6 -17.47 -1.48 6.77
C LEU A 6 -16.25 -0.66 7.22
N ASN A 7 -15.14 -0.77 6.50
CA ASN A 7 -13.88 -0.11 6.82
C ASN A 7 -13.53 1.01 5.82
N LEU A 8 -14.53 1.58 5.15
CA LEU A 8 -14.29 2.56 4.09
C LEU A 8 -13.50 3.78 4.60
N VAL A 9 -13.83 4.28 5.79
CA VAL A 9 -13.14 5.42 6.39
C VAL A 9 -11.65 5.16 6.64
N PRO A 10 -11.23 4.13 7.42
CA PRO A 10 -9.81 3.86 7.61
C PRO A 10 -9.08 3.54 6.30
N ILE A 11 -9.73 2.86 5.35
CA ILE A 11 -9.15 2.59 4.03
C ILE A 11 -8.90 3.89 3.26
N LEU A 12 -9.85 4.82 3.24
CA LEU A 12 -9.70 6.11 2.57
C LEU A 12 -8.61 6.97 3.22
N ILE A 13 -8.52 6.98 4.55
CA ILE A 13 -7.45 7.71 5.26
C ILE A 13 -6.08 7.11 4.90
N ALA A 14 -5.95 5.77 4.91
CA ALA A 14 -4.74 5.09 4.50
C ALA A 14 -4.38 5.39 3.03
N THR A 15 -5.38 5.39 2.15
CA THR A 15 -5.22 5.76 0.73
C THR A 15 -4.64 7.16 0.58
N LEU A 16 -5.21 8.13 1.30
CA LEU A 16 -4.73 9.52 1.26
C LEU A 16 -3.32 9.66 1.83
N ALA A 17 -2.99 8.89 2.88
CA ALA A 17 -1.64 8.86 3.44
C ALA A 17 -0.61 8.29 2.43
N GLY A 18 -0.96 7.20 1.74
CA GLY A 18 -0.13 6.65 0.66
C GLY A 18 0.08 7.64 -0.49
N LEU A 19 -1.01 8.28 -0.94
CA LEU A 19 -0.94 9.33 -1.96
C LEU A 19 -0.08 10.53 -1.54
N ALA A 20 -0.11 10.93 -0.27
CA ALA A 20 0.73 12.02 0.22
C ALA A 20 2.22 11.64 0.13
N ILE A 21 2.58 10.40 0.46
CA ILE A 21 3.94 9.87 0.28
C ILE A 21 4.32 9.86 -1.20
N GLY A 22 3.44 9.35 -2.07
CA GLY A 22 3.65 9.35 -3.53
C GLY A 22 3.84 10.75 -4.10
N ALA A 23 3.04 11.73 -3.65
CA ALA A 23 3.17 13.11 -4.08
C ALA A 23 4.53 13.71 -3.70
N VAL A 24 5.02 13.47 -2.48
CA VAL A 24 6.36 13.93 -2.05
C VAL A 24 7.47 13.24 -2.84
N PHE A 25 7.31 11.94 -3.11
CA PHE A 25 8.29 11.12 -3.80
C PHE A 25 8.40 11.47 -5.29
N TRP A 26 7.28 11.48 -6.03
CA TRP A 26 7.26 11.67 -7.48
C TRP A 26 7.50 13.12 -7.92
N ARG A 27 7.28 14.12 -7.05
CA ARG A 27 7.63 15.52 -7.34
C ARG A 27 9.10 15.72 -7.70
N ARG A 28 9.99 14.82 -7.24
CA ARG A 28 11.42 14.88 -7.57
C ARG A 28 11.75 14.27 -8.95
N ALA A 29 10.82 13.52 -9.54
CA ALA A 29 11.08 12.69 -10.72
C ALA A 29 10.16 13.00 -11.91
N ALA A 30 9.02 13.65 -11.69
CA ALA A 30 8.01 13.91 -12.71
C ALA A 30 7.54 15.37 -12.70
N SER A 31 7.12 15.87 -13.87
CA SER A 31 6.51 17.19 -14.00
C SER A 31 5.10 17.23 -13.42
N ASP A 32 4.63 18.40 -13.00
CA ASP A 32 3.26 18.59 -12.47
C ASP A 32 2.17 18.16 -13.45
N ALA A 33 2.41 18.27 -14.75
CA ALA A 33 1.49 17.79 -15.77
C ALA A 33 1.39 16.25 -15.79
N ALA A 34 2.53 15.56 -15.66
CA ALA A 34 2.55 14.10 -15.57
C ALA A 34 1.88 13.61 -14.28
N LEU A 35 2.17 14.26 -13.15
CA LEU A 35 1.55 13.93 -11.86
C LEU A 35 0.02 14.06 -11.89
N ARG A 36 -0.51 15.16 -12.45
CA ARG A 36 -1.95 15.35 -12.59
C ARG A 36 -2.62 14.28 -13.46
N ARG A 37 -1.94 13.80 -14.51
CA ARG A 37 -2.45 12.72 -15.37
C ARG A 37 -2.45 11.37 -14.65
N LEU A 38 -1.46 11.12 -13.79
CA LEU A 38 -1.32 9.87 -13.05
C LEU A 38 -2.19 9.81 -11.78
N LEU A 39 -2.56 10.96 -11.22
CA LEU A 39 -3.32 11.05 -9.97
C LEU A 39 -4.56 10.15 -9.88
N PRO A 40 -5.48 10.08 -10.88
CA PRO A 40 -6.64 9.19 -10.78
C PRO A 40 -6.23 7.71 -10.73
N PHE A 41 -5.19 7.31 -11.46
CA PHE A 41 -4.69 5.94 -11.45
C PHE A 41 -4.01 5.62 -10.12
N ALA A 42 -3.22 6.56 -9.58
CA ALA A 42 -2.59 6.43 -8.28
C ALA A 42 -3.64 6.31 -7.17
N LEU A 43 -4.71 7.11 -7.21
CA LEU A 43 -5.80 7.05 -6.22
C LEU A 43 -6.47 5.67 -6.22
N VAL A 44 -6.80 5.13 -7.40
CA VAL A 44 -7.41 3.80 -7.51
C VAL A 44 -6.44 2.71 -7.04
N ALA A 45 -5.17 2.80 -7.43
CA ALA A 45 -4.15 1.83 -7.03
C ALA A 45 -3.93 1.83 -5.50
N GLU A 46 -3.78 3.01 -4.90
CA GLU A 46 -3.60 3.19 -3.45
C GLU A 46 -4.82 2.70 -2.68
N PHE A 47 -6.04 3.00 -3.17
CA PHE A 47 -7.28 2.53 -2.54
C PHE A 47 -7.41 1.02 -2.57
N TRP A 48 -7.10 0.40 -3.70
CA TRP A 48 -7.17 -1.06 -3.82
C TRP A 48 -6.09 -1.75 -2.98
N LEU A 49 -4.88 -1.19 -2.96
CA LEU A 49 -3.79 -1.66 -2.11
C LEU A 49 -4.17 -1.61 -0.62
N ALA A 50 -4.72 -0.47 -0.16
CA ALA A 50 -5.22 -0.31 1.20
C ALA A 50 -6.35 -1.30 1.51
N SER A 51 -7.24 -1.56 0.55
CA SER A 51 -8.34 -2.53 0.71
C SER A 51 -7.86 -3.98 0.85
N ILE A 52 -6.81 -4.36 0.12
CA ILE A 52 -6.18 -5.68 0.25
C ILE A 52 -5.47 -5.79 1.61
N LEU A 53 -4.72 -4.75 1.99
CA LEU A 53 -4.06 -4.71 3.29
C LEU A 53 -5.07 -4.78 4.44
N ALA A 54 -6.20 -4.08 4.37
CA ALA A 54 -7.26 -4.17 5.36
C ALA A 54 -7.76 -5.62 5.52
N GLY A 55 -8.00 -6.32 4.39
CA GLY A 55 -8.37 -7.73 4.41
C GLY A 55 -7.31 -8.61 5.06
N ALA A 56 -6.03 -8.38 4.73
CA ALA A 56 -4.91 -9.11 5.31
C ALA A 56 -4.79 -8.88 6.84
N LEU A 57 -4.97 -7.65 7.30
CA LEU A 57 -4.94 -7.28 8.72
C LEU A 57 -6.10 -7.91 9.50
N ILE A 58 -7.30 -7.93 8.92
CA ILE A 58 -8.49 -8.55 9.54
C ILE A 58 -8.32 -10.07 9.68
N LEU A 59 -7.74 -10.71 8.66
CA LEU A 59 -7.61 -12.18 8.59
C LEU A 59 -6.31 -12.69 9.22
N ALA A 60 -5.40 -11.81 9.63
CA ALA A 60 -4.12 -12.20 10.20
C ALA A 60 -4.35 -13.02 11.49
N PRO A 61 -3.80 -14.24 11.59
CA PRO A 61 -3.98 -15.05 12.78
C PRO A 61 -3.25 -14.39 13.97
N PRO A 62 -3.80 -14.47 15.21
CA PRO A 62 -3.23 -13.81 16.38
C PRO A 62 -2.00 -14.56 16.91
N ARG A 63 -0.91 -14.57 16.12
CA ARG A 63 0.36 -15.25 16.44
C ARG A 63 1.41 -14.31 17.04
N GLY A 64 1.06 -13.04 17.26
CA GLY A 64 1.92 -12.00 17.81
C GLY A 64 1.12 -10.75 18.16
N SER A 65 1.81 -9.65 18.50
CA SER A 65 1.13 -8.38 18.75
C SER A 65 0.40 -7.88 17.50
N ALA A 66 -0.72 -7.19 17.66
CA ALA A 66 -1.51 -6.67 16.52
C ALA A 66 -0.66 -5.79 15.59
N TRP A 67 0.20 -4.94 16.16
CA TRP A 67 1.14 -4.10 15.41
C TRP A 67 2.18 -4.91 14.63
N THR A 68 2.76 -5.94 15.25
CA THR A 68 3.70 -6.83 14.58
C THR A 68 3.02 -7.56 13.43
N MET A 69 1.79 -8.05 13.63
CA MET A 69 1.03 -8.73 12.58
C MET A 69 0.65 -7.79 11.44
N ALA A 70 0.24 -6.56 11.72
CA ALA A 70 -0.12 -5.57 10.72
C ALA A 70 1.07 -5.17 9.84
N LEU A 71 2.18 -4.74 10.46
CA LEU A 71 3.38 -4.33 9.73
C LEU A 71 4.07 -5.52 9.06
N GLY A 72 4.09 -6.67 9.73
CA GLY A 72 4.62 -7.92 9.18
C GLY A 72 3.86 -8.38 7.94
N SER A 73 2.52 -8.32 7.96
CA SER A 73 1.69 -8.66 6.80
C SER A 73 1.98 -7.73 5.62
N ALA A 74 2.06 -6.42 5.87
CA ALA A 74 2.43 -5.45 4.84
C ALA A 74 3.81 -5.74 4.25
N PHE A 75 4.80 -6.02 5.10
CA PHE A 75 6.16 -6.36 4.66
C PHE A 75 6.22 -7.66 3.85
N VAL A 76 5.52 -8.71 4.30
CA VAL A 76 5.49 -10.01 3.61
C VAL A 76 4.82 -9.89 2.24
N ILE A 77 3.71 -9.16 2.14
CA ILE A 77 3.04 -8.90 0.85
C ILE A 77 3.96 -8.07 -0.04
N TRP A 78 4.64 -7.05 0.51
CA TRP A 78 5.58 -6.24 -0.25
C TRP A 78 6.72 -7.08 -0.85
N ILE A 79 7.43 -7.87 -0.04
CA ILE A 79 8.57 -8.64 -0.52
C ILE A 79 8.14 -9.79 -1.44
N GLY A 80 6.99 -10.43 -1.16
CA GLY A 80 6.50 -11.58 -1.91
C GLY A 80 5.78 -11.23 -3.20
N PHE A 81 5.22 -10.03 -3.33
CA PHE A 81 4.41 -9.62 -4.48
C PHE A 81 4.93 -8.37 -5.18
N VAL A 82 5.10 -7.27 -4.44
CA VAL A 82 5.45 -5.97 -5.05
C VAL A 82 6.88 -5.95 -5.57
N VAL A 83 7.84 -6.40 -4.77
CA VAL A 83 9.26 -6.45 -5.15
C VAL A 83 9.50 -7.27 -6.42
N PRO A 84 9.04 -8.54 -6.53
CA PRO A 84 9.25 -9.31 -7.77
C PRO A 84 8.52 -8.70 -8.96
N ALA A 85 7.30 -8.18 -8.78
CA ALA A 85 6.57 -7.52 -9.86
C ALA A 85 7.33 -6.30 -10.39
N LEU A 86 7.86 -5.43 -9.53
CA LEU A 86 8.65 -4.27 -9.93
C LEU A 86 10.00 -4.67 -10.53
N ILE A 87 10.74 -5.58 -9.89
CA ILE A 87 12.04 -6.02 -10.40
C ILE A 87 11.89 -6.60 -11.80
N VAL A 88 11.02 -7.60 -12.00
CA VAL A 88 10.91 -8.29 -13.29
C VAL A 88 10.45 -7.32 -14.38
N THR A 89 9.37 -6.58 -14.12
CA THR A 89 8.78 -5.69 -15.14
C THR A 89 9.70 -4.52 -15.51
N GLN A 90 10.37 -3.91 -14.54
CA GLN A 90 11.26 -2.79 -14.81
C GLN A 90 12.61 -3.23 -15.39
N ARG A 91 13.11 -4.41 -15.03
CA ARG A 91 14.34 -4.95 -15.64
C ARG A 91 14.16 -5.30 -17.11
N VAL A 92 12.99 -5.82 -17.51
CA VAL A 92 12.63 -6.01 -18.92
C VAL A 92 12.65 -4.69 -19.70
N ARG A 93 12.36 -3.56 -19.02
CA ARG A 93 12.43 -2.20 -19.58
C ARG A 93 13.80 -1.53 -19.40
N SER A 94 14.83 -2.28 -19.02
CA SER A 94 16.20 -1.79 -18.82
C SER A 94 16.37 -0.67 -17.77
N VAL A 95 15.42 -0.53 -16.83
CA VAL A 95 15.52 0.49 -15.76
C VAL A 95 16.68 0.16 -14.82
N ARG A 96 17.46 1.16 -14.43
CA ARG A 96 18.65 0.99 -13.57
C ARG A 96 18.25 0.41 -12.20
N TRP A 97 19.06 -0.51 -11.66
CA TRP A 97 18.82 -1.15 -10.36
C TRP A 97 18.59 -0.18 -9.21
N GLY A 98 19.29 0.95 -9.18
CA GLY A 98 19.08 1.98 -8.16
C GLY A 98 17.68 2.59 -8.21
N ALA A 99 17.13 2.84 -9.40
CA ALA A 99 15.77 3.34 -9.55
C ALA A 99 14.74 2.29 -9.11
N ILE A 100 14.93 1.02 -9.49
CA ILE A 100 14.07 -0.09 -9.05
C ILE A 100 14.08 -0.22 -7.53
N GLY A 101 15.25 -0.16 -6.91
CA GLY A 101 15.39 -0.20 -5.45
C GLY A 101 14.65 0.96 -4.77
N THR A 102 14.68 2.14 -5.38
CA THR A 102 14.00 3.34 -4.88
C THR A 102 12.48 3.19 -5.00
N ASP A 103 11.97 2.65 -6.11
CA ASP A 103 10.55 2.35 -6.30
C ASP A 103 10.06 1.27 -5.33
N CYS A 104 10.84 0.19 -5.14
CA CYS A 104 10.53 -0.83 -4.13
C CYS A 104 10.46 -0.23 -2.73
N ALA A 105 11.40 0.64 -2.36
CA ALA A 105 11.43 1.30 -1.06
C ALA A 105 10.24 2.28 -0.88
N HIS A 106 9.87 3.00 -1.94
CA HIS A 106 8.69 3.87 -1.94
C HIS A 106 7.42 3.06 -1.63
N TRP A 107 7.18 1.96 -2.35
CA TRP A 107 6.01 1.12 -2.12
C TRP A 107 6.03 0.44 -0.75
N LEU A 108 7.21 0.07 -0.22
CA LEU A 108 7.32 -0.40 1.15
C LEU A 108 6.83 0.67 2.15
N ALA A 109 7.31 1.91 2.00
CA ALA A 109 6.92 3.01 2.87
C ALA A 109 5.40 3.26 2.81
N VAL A 110 4.82 3.26 1.62
CA VAL A 110 3.36 3.37 1.42
C VAL A 110 2.63 2.24 2.17
N MET A 111 2.99 0.98 1.93
CA MET A 111 2.30 -0.17 2.53
C MET A 111 2.40 -0.20 4.06
N LEU A 112 3.58 0.12 4.61
CA LEU A 112 3.78 0.20 6.06
C LEU A 112 2.94 1.32 6.69
N VAL A 113 2.88 2.50 6.05
CA VAL A 113 2.06 3.61 6.54
C VAL A 113 0.58 3.30 6.44
N GLN A 114 0.12 2.72 5.32
CA GLN A 114 -1.27 2.31 5.17
C GLN A 114 -1.68 1.30 6.26
N ALA A 115 -0.86 0.26 6.48
CA ALA A 115 -1.11 -0.73 7.51
C ALA A 115 -1.09 -0.10 8.92
N ALA A 116 -0.15 0.80 9.20
CA ALA A 116 -0.08 1.50 10.48
C ALA A 116 -1.31 2.38 10.73
N VAL A 117 -1.75 3.14 9.73
CA VAL A 117 -2.95 3.99 9.81
C VAL A 117 -4.19 3.16 10.10
N MET A 118 -4.39 2.06 9.38
CA MET A 118 -5.53 1.18 9.59
C MET A 118 -5.47 0.45 10.94
N GLN A 119 -4.27 0.03 11.36
CA GLN A 119 -4.08 -0.59 12.67
C GLN A 119 -4.31 0.38 13.83
N ALA A 120 -3.92 1.65 13.67
CA ALA A 120 -4.16 2.70 14.67
C ALA A 120 -5.66 3.04 14.78
N TRP A 121 -6.37 3.08 13.65
CA TRP A 121 -7.82 3.31 13.63
C TRP A 121 -8.61 2.11 14.18
N GLY A 122 -8.14 0.90 13.90
CA GLY A 122 -8.86 -0.35 14.13
C GLY A 122 -9.71 -0.74 12.92
N LEU A 123 -9.86 -2.05 12.71
CA LEU A 123 -10.68 -2.59 11.62
C LEU A 123 -11.80 -3.46 12.17
N VAL A 124 -12.96 -3.35 11.54
CA VAL A 124 -14.15 -4.15 11.86
C VAL A 124 -14.14 -5.41 10.99
N PRO A 125 -14.08 -6.62 11.57
CA PRO A 125 -14.21 -7.85 10.81
C PRO A 125 -15.63 -7.99 10.22
N PRO A 126 -15.79 -8.71 9.09
CA PRO A 126 -17.12 -8.99 8.57
C PRO A 126 -17.93 -9.82 9.59
N PRO A 127 -19.26 -9.64 9.66
CA PRO A 127 -20.12 -10.46 10.50
C PRO A 127 -19.98 -11.94 10.13
N VAL A 128 -19.85 -12.81 11.12
CA VAL A 128 -19.97 -14.26 10.92
C VAL A 128 -21.46 -14.59 10.79
N SER A 129 -21.85 -15.17 9.66
CA SER A 129 -23.18 -15.75 9.44
C SER A 129 -23.27 -17.17 9.97
#